data_AF-A0AAQ2BMJ5-F1
#
_entry.id   AF-A0AAQ2BMJ5-F1
#
_cell.length_a   1.000
_cell.length_b   1.000
_cell.length_c   1.000
_cell.angle_alpha   90.00
_cell.angle_beta   90.00
_cell.angle_gamma   90.00
#
_symmetry.space_group_name_H-M   'P 1'
#
loop_
_entity.id
_entity.type
_entity.pdbx_description
1 polymer ?
#
loop_
_entity_poly.entity_id
_entity_poly.type
_entity_poly.pdbx_seq_one_letter_code
_entity_poly.pdbx_strand_id
1 'polypeptide(L)'
;MTEKRINTDLTKMSYEQFQVFMQGIASLYSNVSFDRNYMSLFSDLSSMAKHVEPLPSDFFTFYGAYEIADNQVVLAVFRVNLSESGGDESPNITDIEVSFAEDERNLRCPERIRKYLTQADFL
;
A
#
# COMPACT_ATOMS: atom_id res chain seq x y z
N MET A 1 -15.20 -19.37 0.33
CA MET A 1 -13.77 -19.38 -0.02
C MET A 1 -13.03 -18.80 1.18
N THR A 2 -12.07 -19.52 1.72
CA THR A 2 -11.28 -19.10 2.88
C THR A 2 -10.41 -17.91 2.47
N GLU A 3 -10.56 -16.74 3.12
CA GLU A 3 -9.69 -15.59 2.93
C GLU A 3 -8.24 -16.03 3.21
N LYS A 4 -7.44 -16.16 2.15
CA LYS A 4 -6.03 -16.51 2.26
C LYS A 4 -5.29 -15.25 2.70
N ARG A 5 -5.30 -14.97 4.01
CA ARG A 5 -4.54 -13.85 4.58
C ARG A 5 -3.08 -13.99 4.22
N ILE A 6 -2.47 -12.89 3.78
CA ILE A 6 -1.04 -12.80 3.54
C ILE A 6 -0.34 -12.93 4.90
N ASN A 7 0.14 -14.13 5.21
CA ASN A 7 0.89 -14.41 6.43
C ASN A 7 2.37 -14.23 6.12
N THR A 8 2.86 -13.00 6.21
CA THR A 8 4.25 -12.66 5.93
C THR A 8 4.82 -11.80 7.04
N ASP A 9 6.00 -12.20 7.51
CA ASP A 9 6.74 -11.50 8.55
C ASP A 9 7.72 -10.52 7.91
N LEU A 10 7.31 -9.25 7.82
CA LEU A 10 8.10 -8.19 7.19
C LEU A 10 9.37 -7.87 7.99
N THR A 11 9.43 -8.16 9.29
CA THR A 11 10.57 -7.81 10.15
C THR A 11 11.83 -8.63 9.85
N LYS A 12 11.76 -9.55 8.89
CA LYS A 12 12.87 -10.37 8.39
C LYS A 12 13.34 -9.94 7.00
N MET A 13 12.68 -8.94 6.40
CA MET A 13 13.00 -8.48 5.04
C MET A 13 13.97 -7.31 5.07
N SER A 14 14.95 -7.35 4.18
CA SER A 14 15.69 -6.14 3.80
C SER A 14 14.76 -5.16 3.08
N TYR A 15 15.20 -3.91 2.94
CA TYR A 15 14.41 -2.90 2.23
C TYR A 15 14.13 -3.29 0.76
N GLU A 16 15.11 -3.84 0.06
CA GLU A 16 14.94 -4.34 -1.32
C GLU A 16 13.92 -5.49 -1.40
N GLN A 17 13.98 -6.45 -0.46
CA GLN A 17 13.01 -7.55 -0.38
C GLN A 17 11.60 -7.04 -0.10
N PHE A 18 11.48 -6.05 0.80
CA PHE A 18 10.23 -5.37 1.09
C PHE A 18 9.65 -4.69 -0.16
N GLN A 19 10.47 -3.97 -0.94
CA GLN A 19 10.02 -3.30 -2.15
C GLN A 19 9.47 -4.29 -3.17
N VAL A 20 10.20 -5.39 -3.43
CA VAL A 20 9.76 -6.46 -4.34
C VAL A 20 8.48 -7.12 -3.83
N PHE A 21 8.37 -7.35 -2.52
CA PHE A 21 7.16 -7.91 -1.92
C PHE A 21 5.95 -6.99 -2.12
N MET A 22 6.08 -5.70 -1.86
CA MET A 22 4.99 -4.73 -2.03
C MET A 22 4.57 -4.57 -3.49
N GLN A 23 5.51 -4.67 -4.44
CA GLN A 23 5.20 -4.75 -5.88
C GLN A 23 4.42 -6.03 -6.22
N GLY A 24 4.73 -7.15 -5.57
CA GLY A 24 3.95 -8.38 -5.67
C GLY A 24 2.52 -8.22 -5.17
N ILE A 25 2.32 -7.50 -4.05
CA ILE A 25 0.97 -7.19 -3.54
C ILE A 25 0.19 -6.32 -4.52
N ALA A 26 0.81 -5.25 -5.02
CA ALA A 26 0.18 -4.39 -6.03
C ALA A 26 -0.27 -5.21 -7.25
N SER A 27 0.62 -6.06 -7.77
CA SER A 27 0.33 -6.93 -8.93
C SER A 27 -0.80 -7.92 -8.67
N LEU A 28 -0.94 -8.46 -7.46
CA LEU A 28 -2.01 -9.39 -7.07
C LEU A 28 -3.40 -8.74 -7.15
N TYR A 29 -3.45 -7.43 -6.88
CA TYR A 29 -4.68 -6.64 -6.82
C TYR A 29 -4.89 -5.75 -8.07
N SER A 30 -4.03 -5.85 -9.08
CA SER A 30 -4.23 -5.23 -10.41
C SER A 30 -5.11 -6.11 -11.30
N ASN A 31 -5.83 -5.50 -12.25
CA ASN A 31 -6.70 -6.18 -13.21
C ASN A 31 -7.81 -7.05 -12.58
N VAL A 32 -8.42 -6.56 -11.51
CA VAL A 32 -9.51 -7.24 -10.78
C VAL A 32 -10.71 -6.31 -10.61
N SER A 33 -11.88 -6.87 -10.28
CA SER A 33 -13.08 -6.05 -10.00
C SER A 33 -12.88 -5.20 -8.75
N PHE A 34 -13.38 -3.95 -8.75
CA PHE A 34 -13.16 -3.05 -7.62
C PHE A 34 -13.82 -3.52 -6.32
N ASP A 35 -15.10 -3.92 -6.38
CA ASP A 35 -16.00 -4.07 -5.23
C ASP A 35 -15.36 -4.68 -3.97
N ARG A 36 -14.95 -5.95 -4.04
CA ARG A 36 -14.37 -6.66 -2.88
C ARG A 36 -12.87 -6.49 -2.79
N ASN A 37 -12.19 -6.32 -3.91
CA ASN A 37 -10.73 -6.36 -3.95
C ASN A 37 -10.10 -5.09 -3.35
N TYR A 38 -10.75 -3.93 -3.48
CA TYR A 38 -10.30 -2.71 -2.83
C TYR A 38 -10.28 -2.85 -1.30
N MET A 39 -11.35 -3.40 -0.72
CA MET A 39 -11.44 -3.62 0.73
C MET A 39 -10.47 -4.71 1.19
N SER A 40 -10.30 -5.78 0.41
CA SER A 40 -9.33 -6.85 0.70
C SER A 40 -7.88 -6.32 0.68
N LEU A 41 -7.52 -5.51 -0.33
CA LEU A 41 -6.23 -4.85 -0.39
C LEU A 41 -5.97 -4.02 0.87
N PHE A 42 -6.91 -3.14 1.23
CA PHE A 42 -6.75 -2.30 2.42
C PHE A 42 -6.60 -3.14 3.70
N SER A 43 -7.40 -4.21 3.83
CA SER A 43 -7.34 -5.14 4.96
C SER A 43 -5.99 -5.85 5.04
N ASP A 44 -5.48 -6.36 3.92
CA ASP A 44 -4.21 -7.05 3.84
C ASP A 44 -3.04 -6.11 4.20
N LEU A 45 -2.98 -4.92 3.58
CA LEU A 45 -1.97 -3.91 3.88
C LEU A 45 -2.01 -3.53 5.37
N SER A 46 -3.20 -3.27 5.91
CA SER A 46 -3.38 -2.91 7.33
C SER A 46 -2.94 -4.02 8.28
N SER A 47 -3.09 -5.29 7.88
CA SER A 47 -2.72 -6.43 8.72
C SER A 47 -1.20 -6.59 8.91
N MET A 48 -0.41 -6.06 7.98
CA MET A 48 1.06 -6.14 7.99
C MET A 48 1.73 -4.84 8.47
N ALA A 49 1.00 -3.74 8.52
CA ALA A 49 1.53 -2.42 8.81
C ALA A 49 1.45 -2.05 10.30
N LYS A 50 2.30 -1.10 10.71
CA LYS A 50 2.09 -0.33 11.95
C LYS A 50 0.89 0.58 11.81
N HIS A 51 0.73 1.19 10.63
CA HIS A 51 -0.38 2.07 10.31
C HIS A 51 -0.56 2.17 8.80
N VAL A 52 -1.81 2.14 8.34
CA VAL A 52 -2.21 2.47 6.97
C VAL A 52 -3.35 3.46 7.04
N GLU A 53 -3.31 4.48 6.20
CA GLU A 53 -4.46 5.37 6.01
C GLU A 53 -4.60 5.80 4.54
N PRO A 54 -5.84 5.98 4.06
CA PRO A 54 -6.08 6.62 2.77
C PRO A 54 -5.76 8.11 2.83
N LEU A 55 -5.34 8.68 1.71
CA LEU A 55 -5.14 10.12 1.60
C LEU A 55 -6.51 10.83 1.65
N PRO A 56 -6.73 11.84 2.51
CA PRO A 56 -8.05 12.47 2.64
C PRO A 56 -8.59 13.13 1.37
N SER A 57 -7.70 13.59 0.48
CA SER A 57 -8.05 14.19 -0.80
C SER A 57 -8.18 13.18 -1.94
N ASP A 58 -7.74 11.93 -1.73
CA ASP A 58 -7.77 10.85 -2.72
C ASP A 58 -7.83 9.49 -2.02
N PHE A 59 -9.04 8.94 -1.89
CA PHE A 59 -9.25 7.65 -1.22
C PHE A 59 -8.63 6.46 -1.97
N PHE A 60 -8.19 6.63 -3.21
CA PHE A 60 -7.51 5.58 -3.98
C PHE A 60 -6.00 5.56 -3.74
N THR A 61 -5.48 6.51 -2.97
CA THR A 61 -4.09 6.52 -2.52
C THR A 61 -3.99 6.11 -1.05
N PHE A 62 -3.24 5.05 -0.76
CA PHE A 62 -2.95 4.59 0.60
C PHE A 62 -1.51 4.85 0.98
N TYR A 63 -1.29 5.43 2.16
CA TYR A 63 0.01 5.54 2.79
C TYR A 63 0.12 4.47 3.87
N GLY A 64 1.22 3.71 3.88
CA GLY A 64 1.48 2.71 4.91
C GLY A 64 2.88 2.81 5.50
N ALA A 65 2.96 2.66 6.82
CA ALA A 65 4.18 2.53 7.59
C ALA A 65 4.38 1.06 8.01
N TYR A 66 5.46 0.44 7.55
CA TYR A 66 5.72 -0.99 7.72
C TYR A 66 7.02 -1.22 8.46
N GLU A 67 7.01 -2.05 9.50
CA GLU A 67 8.24 -2.46 10.18
C GLU A 67 8.92 -3.59 9.41
N ILE A 68 10.19 -3.39 9.07
CA ILE A 68 11.05 -4.35 8.37
C ILE A 68 12.24 -4.75 9.27
N ALA A 69 13.26 -5.40 8.70
CA ALA A 69 14.47 -5.76 9.43
C ALA A 69 15.12 -4.54 10.13
N ASP A 70 15.91 -4.82 11.18
CA ASP A 70 16.61 -3.83 11.98
C ASP A 70 15.70 -2.77 12.63
N ASN A 71 14.43 -3.13 12.88
CA ASN A 71 13.40 -2.27 13.48
C ASN A 71 13.15 -0.98 12.66
N GLN A 72 13.53 -0.98 11.38
CA GLN A 72 13.25 0.14 10.50
C GLN A 72 11.77 0.16 10.17
N VAL A 73 11.17 1.35 10.18
CA VAL A 73 9.79 1.55 9.74
C VAL A 73 9.81 2.39 8.48
N VAL A 74 9.37 1.78 7.38
CA VAL A 74 9.51 2.33 6.03
C VAL A 74 8.14 2.62 5.39
N LEU A 75 8.15 3.57 4.45
CA LEU A 75 6.99 3.99 3.70
C LEU A 75 6.78 3.13 2.45
N ALA A 76 5.54 2.69 2.23
CA ALA A 76 5.05 2.32 0.91
C ALA A 76 3.71 3.01 0.64
N VAL A 77 3.55 3.50 -0.59
CA VAL A 77 2.36 4.22 -1.05
C VAL A 77 1.76 3.48 -2.23
N PHE A 78 0.49 3.10 -2.12
CA PHE A 78 -0.27 2.40 -3.15
C PHE A 78 -1.27 3.37 -3.78
N ARG A 79 -1.29 3.47 -5.11
CA ARG A 79 -2.25 4.26 -5.88
C ARG A 79 -3.06 3.33 -6.76
N VAL A 80 -4.36 3.26 -6.51
CA VAL A 80 -5.29 2.39 -7.22
C VAL A 80 -5.83 3.12 -8.45
N ASN A 81 -5.49 2.64 -9.63
CA ASN A 81 -6.00 3.15 -10.90
C ASN A 81 -7.26 2.37 -11.28
N LEU A 82 -8.32 3.08 -11.64
CA LEU A 82 -9.61 2.50 -12.03
C LEU A 82 -9.84 2.65 -13.53
N SER A 83 -10.57 1.71 -14.13
CA SER A 83 -11.07 1.85 -15.50
C SER A 83 -12.09 2.98 -15.57
N GLU A 84 -12.13 3.70 -16.70
CA GLU A 84 -13.24 4.62 -16.98
C GLU A 84 -14.56 3.83 -16.93
N SER A 85 -15.46 4.22 -16.03
CA SER A 85 -16.77 3.57 -15.88
C SER A 85 -17.66 3.96 -17.07
N GLY A 86 -17.75 3.10 -18.07
CA GLY A 86 -18.73 3.23 -19.14
C GLY A 86 -20.10 2.68 -18.71
N GLY A 87 -20.92 3.48 -18.01
CA GLY A 87 -22.30 3.11 -17.64
C GLY A 87 -22.49 2.69 -16.18
N ASP A 88 -23.43 1.77 -15.93
CA ASP A 88 -23.87 1.29 -14.60
C ASP A 88 -22.99 0.18 -14.00
N GLU A 89 -21.88 -0.19 -14.65
CA GLU A 89 -20.97 -1.22 -14.13
C GLU A 89 -19.97 -0.61 -13.12
N SER A 90 -19.75 -1.31 -11.99
CA SER A 90 -18.66 -0.97 -11.06
C SER A 90 -17.33 -0.94 -11.83
N PRO A 91 -16.48 0.08 -11.63
CA PRO A 91 -15.18 0.14 -12.29
C PRO A 91 -14.33 -1.07 -11.90
N ASN A 92 -13.39 -1.44 -12.76
CA ASN A 92 -12.35 -2.40 -12.42
C ASN A 92 -11.10 -1.66 -11.92
N ILE A 93 -10.32 -2.30 -11.05
CA ILE A 93 -8.94 -1.87 -10.78
C ILE A 93 -8.12 -2.28 -12.00
N THR A 94 -7.63 -1.29 -12.75
CA THR A 94 -6.79 -1.54 -13.94
C THR A 94 -5.37 -1.84 -13.51
N ASP A 95 -4.84 -1.03 -12.60
CA ASP A 95 -3.51 -1.21 -12.06
C ASP A 95 -3.39 -0.62 -10.66
N ILE A 96 -2.38 -1.08 -9.92
CA ILE A 96 -1.99 -0.48 -8.65
C ILE A 96 -0.52 -0.12 -8.75
N GLU A 97 -0.24 1.16 -8.68
CA GLU A 97 1.13 1.64 -8.59
C GLU A 97 1.58 1.59 -7.14
N VAL A 98 2.76 1.01 -6.89
CA VAL A 98 3.44 1.15 -5.60
C VAL A 98 4.67 2.03 -5.74
N SER A 99 4.84 2.93 -4.79
CA SER A 99 6.00 3.83 -4.69
C SER A 99 6.51 3.88 -3.25
N PHE A 100 7.73 4.34 -3.08
CA PHE A 100 8.46 4.29 -1.81
C PHE A 100 9.00 5.67 -1.42
N ALA A 101 9.82 5.74 -0.38
CA ALA A 101 10.31 7.00 0.17
C ALA A 101 11.11 7.84 -0.84
N GLU A 102 11.80 7.20 -1.77
CA GLU A 102 12.65 7.84 -2.78
C GLU A 102 11.85 8.60 -3.83
N ASP A 103 10.54 8.36 -3.91
CA ASP A 103 9.65 9.08 -4.83
C ASP A 103 9.23 10.42 -4.23
N GLU A 104 9.66 11.52 -4.84
CA GLU A 104 9.39 12.90 -4.39
C GLU A 104 7.88 13.20 -4.22
N ARG A 105 7.00 12.49 -4.95
CA ARG A 105 5.54 12.62 -4.79
C ARG A 105 5.09 12.28 -3.38
N ASN A 106 5.88 11.49 -2.66
CA ASN A 106 5.58 11.01 -1.31
C ASN A 106 6.06 11.97 -0.21
N LEU A 107 6.73 13.08 -0.54
CA LEU A 107 7.10 14.13 0.41
C LEU A 107 5.89 14.81 1.07
N ARG A 108 4.67 14.61 0.54
CA ARG A 108 3.40 15.04 1.13
C ARG A 108 2.75 13.98 2.03
N CYS A 109 3.51 12.96 2.44
CA CYS A 109 3.07 11.93 3.37
C CYS A 109 2.35 12.54 4.60
N PRO A 110 1.17 12.04 5.01
CA PRO A 110 0.46 12.55 6.18
C PRO A 110 1.29 12.48 7.48
N GLU A 111 1.15 13.47 8.36
CA GLU A 111 1.86 13.50 9.66
C GLU A 111 1.60 12.26 10.52
N ARG A 112 0.40 11.69 10.43
CA ARG A 112 0.01 10.48 11.17
C ARG A 112 0.75 9.22 10.71
N ILE A 113 1.20 9.18 9.46
CA ILE A 113 2.09 8.12 8.96
C ILE A 113 3.54 8.46 9.33
N ARG A 114 3.98 9.70 9.12
CA ARG A 114 5.37 10.14 9.40
C ARG A 114 5.83 9.83 10.81
N LYS A 115 4.97 9.99 11.82
CA LYS A 115 5.32 9.71 13.23
C LYS A 115 5.78 8.27 13.49
N TYR A 116 5.49 7.34 12.58
CA TYR A 116 5.95 5.95 12.66
C TYR A 116 7.25 5.71 11.90
N LEU A 117 7.58 6.53 10.91
CA LEU A 117 8.70 6.28 9.99
C LEU A 117 10.04 6.52 10.68
N THR A 118 11.03 5.67 10.37
CA THR A 118 12.42 5.83 10.82
C THR A 118 13.33 6.33 9.70
N GLN A 119 12.80 6.55 8.50
CA GLN A 119 13.55 7.02 7.33
C GLN A 119 13.90 8.50 7.48
N ALA A 120 15.17 8.85 7.24
CA ALA A 120 15.71 10.19 7.51
C ALA A 120 14.99 11.31 6.75
N ASP A 121 14.47 11.05 5.55
CA ASP A 121 13.76 12.05 4.73
C ASP A 121 12.42 12.51 5.35
N PHE A 122 11.93 11.81 6.39
CA PHE A 122 10.68 12.12 7.08
C PHE A 122 10.88 12.54 8.56
N LEU A 123 12.13 12.70 9.00
CA LEU A 123 12.51 13.15 10.35
C LEU A 123 12.81 14.64 10.41
#